data_AF-A0A2X3H2M4-F1
#
_entry.id   AF-A0A2X3H2M4-F1
#
_cell.length_a   1.000
_cell.length_b   1.000
_cell.length_c   1.000
_cell.angle_alpha   90.00
_cell.angle_beta   90.00
_cell.angle_gamma   90.00
#
_symmetry.space_group_name_H-M   'P 1'
#
loop_
_entity.id
_entity.type
_entity.pdbx_description
1 polymer ?
#
loop_
_entity_poly.entity_id
_entity_poly.type
_entity_poly.pdbx_seq_one_letter_code
_entity_poly.pdbx_strand_id
1 'polypeptide(L)'
;MSLVLLKNILFIIVLIGLAIPLGRYMYAVMKGSRTFLSRVLQPVETWIYKGMGENSTASMSPKKYALSVLIFSAVGFIFVMLILMLQGVLPLNPEHIKGMSIGLSFNTAASFISNTNWQAYAGETQLSYFSQMVGLTVQNFVSAATGIAVLFALIRGFILKKEHTIGNFWQDLTRITLYVLLPMSLILALILVSGGVVQNFSGASVQTTLQSGVSQIIPMGPAASQIAIKQLGTNGGGFFGTNSAFPFENPTAFTNFFEMVAILIIPAALVFMFGYAVKDRGQGKTLFLTMMIVFVVALFGITAAEYQTVPHYAGWTLALGIWKEKKRVLVWRILRSLRLRQRLLQMAR
;
A
#
# COMPACT_ATOMS: atom_id res chain seq x y z
N MET A 1 -20.32 -16.85 -11.19
CA MET A 1 -19.00 -17.49 -11.32
C MET A 1 -18.15 -16.87 -12.44
N SER A 2 -18.55 -16.96 -13.71
CA SER A 2 -17.69 -16.62 -14.88
C SER A 2 -17.05 -15.23 -14.84
N LEU A 3 -17.78 -14.17 -14.47
CA LEU A 3 -17.22 -12.81 -14.43
C LEU A 3 -16.17 -12.61 -13.32
N VAL A 4 -16.34 -13.27 -12.16
CA VAL A 4 -15.36 -13.19 -11.06
C VAL A 4 -14.08 -13.91 -11.45
N LEU A 5 -14.21 -15.09 -12.07
CA LEU A 5 -13.07 -15.82 -12.63
C LEU A 5 -12.32 -14.98 -13.67
N LEU A 6 -13.04 -14.34 -14.59
CA LEU A 6 -12.43 -13.46 -15.60
C LEU A 6 -11.66 -12.30 -14.97
N LYS A 7 -12.21 -11.65 -13.92
CA LYS A 7 -11.53 -10.58 -13.19
C LYS A 7 -10.25 -11.07 -12.50
N ASN A 8 -10.30 -12.25 -11.88
CA ASN A 8 -9.14 -12.85 -11.21
C ASN A 8 -8.04 -13.22 -12.21
N ILE A 9 -8.42 -13.77 -13.37
CA ILE A 9 -7.47 -14.08 -14.45
C ILE A 9 -6.83 -12.81 -15.00
N LEU A 10 -7.65 -11.79 -15.30
CA LEU A 10 -7.14 -10.48 -15.76
C LEU A 10 -6.18 -9.87 -14.73
N PHE A 11 -6.54 -9.92 -13.45
CA PHE A 11 -5.69 -9.47 -12.36
C PHE A 11 -4.32 -10.17 -12.36
N ILE A 12 -4.30 -11.50 -12.44
CA ILE A 12 -3.06 -12.29 -12.47
C ILE A 12 -2.21 -11.96 -13.70
N ILE A 13 -2.83 -11.84 -14.88
CA ILE A 13 -2.12 -11.48 -16.13
C ILE A 13 -1.46 -10.11 -16.01
N VAL A 14 -2.20 -9.11 -15.52
CA VAL A 14 -1.68 -7.74 -15.33
C VAL A 14 -0.56 -7.74 -14.29
N LEU A 15 -0.75 -8.44 -13.16
CA LEU A 15 0.26 -8.57 -12.12
C LEU A 15 1.57 -9.14 -12.66
N ILE A 16 1.52 -10.26 -13.37
CA ILE A 16 2.72 -10.91 -13.94
C ILE A 16 3.36 -10.00 -15.00
N GLY A 17 2.55 -9.45 -15.90
CA GLY A 17 3.02 -8.59 -17.00
C GLY A 17 3.78 -7.36 -16.51
N LEU A 18 3.36 -6.78 -15.37
CA LEU A 18 4.02 -5.62 -14.78
C LEU A 18 5.17 -5.99 -13.81
N ALA A 19 5.06 -7.09 -13.07
CA ALA A 19 6.06 -7.50 -12.09
C ALA A 19 7.41 -7.86 -12.73
N ILE A 20 7.42 -8.46 -13.92
CA ILE A 20 8.66 -8.84 -14.62
C ILE A 20 9.52 -7.61 -14.98
N PRO A 21 9.01 -6.60 -15.75
CA PRO A 21 9.78 -5.41 -16.07
C PRO A 21 10.12 -4.59 -14.81
N LEU A 22 9.21 -4.53 -13.83
CA LEU A 22 9.50 -3.85 -12.56
C LEU A 22 10.65 -4.52 -11.81
N GLY A 23 10.69 -5.85 -11.74
CA GLY A 23 11.78 -6.58 -11.09
C GLY A 23 13.14 -6.32 -11.75
N ARG A 24 13.18 -6.21 -13.08
CA ARG A 24 14.38 -5.82 -13.83
C ARG A 24 14.80 -4.39 -13.51
N TYR A 25 13.84 -3.46 -13.47
CA TYR A 25 14.08 -2.07 -13.13
C TYR A 25 14.59 -1.91 -11.70
N MET A 26 13.95 -2.55 -10.73
CA MET A 26 14.38 -2.53 -9.32
C MET A 26 15.79 -3.10 -9.17
N TYR A 27 16.13 -4.18 -9.89
CA TYR A 27 17.51 -4.69 -9.88
C TYR A 27 18.52 -3.65 -10.37
N ALA A 28 18.20 -2.93 -11.46
CA ALA A 28 19.05 -1.86 -11.98
C ALA A 28 19.22 -0.70 -10.98
N VAL A 29 18.13 -0.29 -10.32
CA VAL A 29 18.14 0.74 -9.26
C VAL A 29 19.03 0.29 -8.10
N MET A 30 18.85 -0.93 -7.60
CA MET A 30 19.59 -1.43 -6.44
C MET A 30 21.07 -1.70 -6.71
N LYS A 31 21.44 -1.88 -7.98
CA LYS A 31 22.83 -1.92 -8.45
C LYS A 31 23.45 -0.52 -8.64
N GLY A 32 22.65 0.55 -8.56
CA GLY A 32 23.10 1.92 -8.83
C GLY A 32 23.33 2.20 -10.33
N SER A 33 22.69 1.44 -11.22
CA SER A 33 22.77 1.69 -12.67
C SER A 33 21.95 2.93 -13.05
N ARG A 34 22.37 3.67 -14.09
CA ARG A 34 21.55 4.77 -14.63
C ARG A 34 20.23 4.22 -15.19
N THR A 35 19.13 4.80 -14.75
CA THR A 35 17.77 4.51 -15.22
C THR A 35 17.21 5.73 -15.95
N PHE A 36 16.01 5.58 -16.54
CA PHE A 36 15.32 6.70 -17.18
C PHE A 36 14.97 7.83 -16.19
N LEU A 37 14.77 7.52 -14.90
CA LEU A 37 14.53 8.51 -13.85
C LEU A 37 15.80 9.17 -13.32
N SER A 38 16.99 8.60 -13.56
CA SER A 38 18.25 9.16 -13.07
C SER A 38 18.46 10.60 -13.52
N ARG A 39 18.02 10.98 -14.72
CA ARG A 39 18.18 12.37 -15.20
C ARG A 39 17.50 13.40 -14.28
N VAL A 40 16.38 13.03 -13.66
CA VAL A 40 15.59 13.93 -12.81
C VAL A 40 15.90 13.72 -11.33
N LEU A 41 16.09 12.47 -10.89
CA LEU A 41 16.20 12.13 -9.47
C LEU A 41 17.65 12.05 -8.95
N GLN A 42 18.64 11.86 -9.83
CA GLN A 42 20.05 11.77 -9.40
C GLN A 42 20.56 13.05 -8.72
N PRO A 43 20.17 14.28 -9.13
CA PRO A 43 20.50 15.47 -8.37
C PRO A 43 20.00 15.38 -6.93
N VAL A 44 18.75 14.98 -6.72
CA VAL A 44 18.14 14.82 -5.38
C VAL A 44 18.88 13.75 -4.57
N GLU A 45 19.16 12.59 -5.17
CA GLU A 45 19.97 11.53 -4.55
C GLU A 45 21.35 12.05 -4.10
N THR A 46 22.00 12.84 -4.96
CA THR A 46 23.32 13.43 -4.66
C THR A 46 23.25 14.44 -3.52
N TRP A 47 22.20 15.27 -3.46
CA TRP A 47 21.98 16.21 -2.37
C TRP A 47 21.76 15.50 -1.03
N ILE A 48 20.99 14.41 -1.03
CA ILE A 48 20.79 13.57 0.16
C ILE A 48 22.13 13.01 0.62
N TYR A 49 22.92 12.42 -0.27
CA TYR A 49 24.22 11.85 0.09
C TYR A 49 25.21 12.89 0.59
N LYS A 50 25.21 14.10 0.01
CA LYS A 50 26.01 15.22 0.51
C LYS A 50 25.60 15.61 1.93
N GLY A 51 24.30 15.71 2.21
CA GLY A 51 23.79 16.00 3.56
C GLY A 51 24.13 14.92 4.59
N MET A 52 24.29 13.67 4.15
CA MET A 52 24.70 12.54 4.99
C MET A 52 26.23 12.47 5.23
N GLY A 53 27.02 13.26 4.51
CA GLY A 53 28.47 13.33 4.63
C GLY A 53 29.24 12.19 3.95
N GLU A 54 30.54 12.11 4.23
CA GLU A 54 31.52 11.24 3.54
C GLU A 54 31.21 9.74 3.64
N ASN A 55 30.48 9.31 4.67
CA ASN A 55 30.11 7.91 4.87
C ASN A 55 28.90 7.46 4.02
N SER A 56 28.29 8.36 3.24
CA SER A 56 27.11 8.07 2.41
C SER A 56 27.37 7.03 1.30
N THR A 57 28.64 6.79 0.94
CA THR A 57 29.03 5.83 -0.09
C THR A 57 29.82 4.63 0.42
N ALA A 58 30.16 4.58 1.71
CA ALA A 58 30.95 3.50 2.28
C ALA A 58 30.13 2.20 2.40
N SER A 59 30.68 1.08 1.95
CA SER A 59 30.06 -0.23 2.14
C SER A 59 30.08 -0.64 3.62
N MET A 60 29.05 -1.36 4.07
CA MET A 60 28.84 -1.74 5.47
C MET A 60 29.00 -3.24 5.65
N SER A 61 29.57 -3.64 6.80
CA SER A 61 29.48 -5.03 7.27
C SER A 61 28.04 -5.38 7.65
N PRO A 62 27.66 -6.67 7.69
CA PRO A 62 26.31 -7.08 8.07
C PRO A 62 25.85 -6.54 9.43
N LYS A 63 26.77 -6.52 10.42
CA LYS A 63 26.50 -5.96 11.76
C LYS A 63 26.17 -4.47 11.69
N LYS A 64 26.96 -3.68 10.94
CA LYS A 64 26.73 -2.22 10.80
C LYS A 64 25.44 -1.93 10.03
N TYR A 65 25.12 -2.74 9.02
CA TYR A 65 23.88 -2.62 8.26
C TYR A 65 22.66 -2.88 9.17
N ALA A 66 22.65 -4.00 9.91
CA ALA A 66 21.58 -4.34 10.83
C ALA A 66 21.40 -3.29 11.94
N LEU A 67 22.50 -2.79 12.50
CA LEU A 67 22.44 -1.71 13.49
C LEU A 67 21.85 -0.43 12.90
N SER A 68 22.19 -0.08 11.65
CA SER A 68 21.63 1.10 10.97
C SER A 68 20.11 0.98 10.78
N VAL A 69 19.62 -0.22 10.42
CA VAL A 69 18.18 -0.52 10.35
C VAL A 69 17.51 -0.30 11.70
N LEU A 70 18.07 -0.86 12.78
CA LEU A 70 17.49 -0.74 14.13
C LEU A 70 17.46 0.69 14.63
N ILE A 71 18.55 1.43 14.45
CA ILE A 71 18.63 2.85 14.83
C ILE A 71 17.62 3.67 14.03
N PHE A 72 17.54 3.46 12.72
CA PHE A 72 16.59 4.16 11.86
C PHE A 72 15.14 3.93 12.29
N SER A 73 14.77 2.67 12.57
CA SER A 73 13.44 2.32 13.06
C SER A 73 13.15 2.90 14.45
N ALA A 74 14.13 2.91 15.36
CA ALA A 74 13.97 3.50 16.69
C ALA A 74 13.78 5.02 16.64
N VAL A 75 14.53 5.72 15.78
CA VAL A 75 14.34 7.17 15.54
C VAL A 75 12.96 7.43 14.94
N GLY A 76 12.55 6.65 13.94
CA GLY A 76 11.21 6.75 13.35
C GLY A 76 10.10 6.53 14.38
N PHE A 77 10.28 5.55 15.27
CA PHE A 77 9.34 5.26 16.35
C PHE A 77 9.15 6.46 17.28
N ILE A 78 10.24 7.03 17.78
CA ILE A 78 10.21 8.22 18.66
C ILE A 78 9.59 9.42 17.92
N PHE A 79 9.96 9.62 16.65
CA PHE A 79 9.43 10.69 15.83
C PHE A 79 7.90 10.63 15.70
N VAL A 80 7.35 9.46 15.38
CA VAL A 80 5.90 9.27 15.24
C VAL A 80 5.20 9.38 16.59
N MET A 81 5.78 8.80 17.64
CA MET A 81 5.28 8.95 19.02
C MET A 81 5.06 10.41 19.38
N LEU A 82 6.09 11.24 19.18
CA LEU A 82 6.04 12.67 19.50
C LEU A 82 4.99 13.39 18.66
N ILE A 83 4.89 13.10 17.35
CA ILE A 83 3.86 13.70 16.49
C ILE A 83 2.46 13.35 17.01
N LEU A 84 2.19 12.08 17.31
CA LEU A 84 0.86 11.64 17.75
C LEU A 84 0.48 12.21 19.12
N MET A 85 1.43 12.28 20.04
CA MET A 85 1.21 12.87 21.37
C MET A 85 1.03 14.39 21.31
N LEU A 86 1.73 15.07 20.40
CA LEU A 86 1.73 16.53 20.28
C LEU A 86 0.80 17.06 19.19
N GLN A 87 0.04 16.21 18.49
CA GLN A 87 -0.76 16.61 17.32
C GLN A 87 -1.74 17.75 17.58
N GLY A 88 -2.16 17.97 18.83
CA GLY A 88 -3.03 19.07 19.22
C GLY A 88 -2.44 20.47 18.99
N VAL A 89 -1.11 20.60 18.96
CA VAL A 89 -0.41 21.89 18.71
C VAL A 89 0.26 21.96 17.34
N LEU A 90 0.22 20.88 16.56
CA LEU A 90 0.79 20.82 15.22
C LEU A 90 -0.17 21.44 14.18
N PRO A 91 0.36 21.98 13.06
CA PRO A 91 -0.47 22.58 12.01
C PRO A 91 -1.35 21.54 11.31
N LEU A 92 -2.19 21.96 10.37
CA LEU A 92 -3.08 21.07 9.58
C LEU A 92 -3.98 20.18 10.47
N ASN A 93 -4.58 20.80 11.47
CA ASN A 93 -5.52 20.17 12.40
C ASN A 93 -6.85 20.95 12.42
N PRO A 94 -7.63 20.94 11.32
CA PRO A 94 -8.86 21.73 11.21
C PRO A 94 -9.92 21.31 12.24
N GLU A 95 -9.90 20.05 12.67
CA GLU A 95 -10.84 19.50 13.66
C GLU A 95 -10.38 19.67 15.11
N HIS A 96 -9.25 20.36 15.35
CA HIS A 96 -8.67 20.59 16.67
C HIS A 96 -8.50 19.31 17.51
N ILE A 97 -8.12 18.22 16.85
CA ILE A 97 -7.92 16.90 17.47
C ILE A 97 -6.79 16.99 18.49
N LYS A 98 -7.06 16.54 19.72
CA LYS A 98 -6.07 16.53 20.81
C LYS A 98 -4.99 15.46 20.61
N GLY A 99 -3.90 15.60 21.37
CA GLY A 99 -2.87 14.57 21.49
C GLY A 99 -3.44 13.19 21.83
N MET A 100 -2.93 12.14 21.18
CA MET A 100 -3.25 10.77 21.55
C MET A 100 -2.68 10.43 22.94
N SER A 101 -3.31 9.47 23.63
CA SER A 101 -2.75 8.92 24.87
C SER A 101 -1.44 8.19 24.59
N ILE A 102 -0.54 8.15 25.57
CA ILE A 102 0.79 7.51 25.44
C ILE A 102 0.67 6.07 24.93
N GLY A 103 -0.28 5.29 25.46
CA GLY A 103 -0.49 3.90 25.07
C GLY A 103 -0.95 3.75 23.62
N LEU A 104 -1.86 4.61 23.14
CA LEU A 104 -2.32 4.58 21.76
C LEU A 104 -1.25 5.09 20.79
N SER A 105 -0.52 6.14 21.17
CA SER A 105 0.64 6.62 20.41
C SER A 105 1.68 5.52 20.27
N PHE A 106 1.97 4.78 21.35
CA PHE A 106 2.94 3.67 21.33
C PHE A 106 2.51 2.58 20.36
N ASN A 107 1.26 2.12 20.49
CA ASN A 107 0.72 1.08 19.63
C ASN A 107 0.74 1.50 18.15
N THR A 108 0.29 2.72 17.86
CA THR A 108 0.24 3.25 16.49
C THR A 108 1.64 3.43 15.91
N ALA A 109 2.56 4.04 16.65
CA ALA A 109 3.94 4.21 16.22
C ALA A 109 4.61 2.86 15.96
N ALA A 110 4.55 1.93 16.91
CA ALA A 110 5.12 0.59 16.76
C ALA A 110 4.59 -0.09 15.51
N SER A 111 3.28 0.01 15.26
CA SER A 111 2.65 -0.66 14.15
C SER A 111 3.04 -0.10 12.78
N PHE A 112 3.20 1.22 12.66
CA PHE A 112 3.64 1.85 11.41
C PHE A 112 5.14 1.63 11.14
N ILE A 113 5.98 1.61 12.18
CA ILE A 113 7.40 1.26 12.04
C ILE A 113 7.58 -0.21 11.63
N SER A 114 6.75 -1.11 12.16
CA SER A 114 6.79 -2.54 11.83
C SER A 114 6.08 -2.90 10.52
N ASN A 115 5.69 -1.92 9.70
CA ASN A 115 4.98 -2.12 8.43
C ASN A 115 3.67 -2.92 8.59
N THR A 116 3.05 -2.88 9.78
CA THR A 116 1.86 -3.67 10.14
C THR A 116 0.59 -2.83 10.06
N ASN A 117 0.69 -1.57 10.49
CA ASN A 117 -0.37 -0.57 10.50
C ASN A 117 -1.71 -1.04 11.09
N TRP A 118 -1.64 -1.79 12.19
CA TRP A 118 -2.75 -2.03 13.09
C TRP A 118 -3.42 -0.72 13.51
N GLN A 119 -4.76 -0.73 13.52
CA GLN A 119 -5.56 0.44 13.86
C GLN A 119 -6.47 0.09 15.03
N ALA A 120 -6.16 0.63 16.21
CA ALA A 120 -7.04 0.64 17.39
C ALA A 120 -7.81 1.96 17.50
N TYR A 121 -7.95 2.69 16.39
CA TYR A 121 -8.51 4.03 16.29
C TYR A 121 -9.29 4.19 14.98
N ALA A 122 -10.16 5.20 14.91
CA ALA A 122 -10.74 5.69 13.66
C ALA A 122 -9.98 6.94 13.20
N GLY A 123 -9.43 6.92 11.99
CA GLY A 123 -8.51 7.96 11.53
C GLY A 123 -9.15 9.34 11.41
N GLU A 124 -10.41 9.40 11.00
CA GLU A 124 -11.17 10.64 10.82
C GLU A 124 -11.55 11.36 12.13
N THR A 125 -11.47 10.68 13.28
CA THR A 125 -11.80 11.28 14.58
C THR A 125 -10.60 11.41 15.51
N GLN A 126 -9.52 10.64 15.29
CA GLN A 126 -8.38 10.59 16.22
C GLN A 126 -7.07 11.12 15.66
N LEU A 127 -6.95 11.36 14.36
CA LEU A 127 -5.70 11.85 13.75
C LEU A 127 -5.89 13.17 13.01
N SER A 128 -5.00 14.12 13.29
CA SER A 128 -4.86 15.33 12.46
C SER A 128 -4.32 15.01 11.06
N TYR A 129 -4.50 15.91 10.10
CA TYR A 129 -3.95 15.73 8.75
C TYR A 129 -2.43 15.76 8.77
N PHE A 130 -1.82 16.52 9.68
CA PHE A 130 -0.37 16.51 9.87
C PHE A 130 0.13 15.15 10.36
N SER A 131 -0.55 14.55 11.34
CA SER A 131 -0.20 13.21 11.84
C SER A 131 -0.26 12.17 10.72
N GLN A 132 -1.32 12.19 9.91
CA GLN A 132 -1.51 11.29 8.78
C GLN A 132 -0.43 11.50 7.69
N MET A 133 -0.16 12.75 7.32
CA MET A 133 0.76 13.09 6.24
C MET A 133 2.24 12.98 6.61
N VAL A 134 2.65 13.54 7.76
CA VAL A 134 4.07 13.65 8.15
C VAL A 134 4.50 12.50 9.04
N GLY A 135 3.60 12.00 9.90
CA GLY A 135 3.88 10.82 10.72
C GLY A 135 3.67 9.54 9.92
N LEU A 136 2.41 9.21 9.66
CA LEU A 136 2.00 7.89 9.19
C LEU A 136 2.43 7.60 7.75
N THR A 137 2.20 8.54 6.83
CA THR A 137 2.55 8.36 5.41
C THR A 137 4.05 8.24 5.21
N VAL A 138 4.86 9.06 5.91
CA VAL A 138 6.34 8.94 5.89
C VAL A 138 6.76 7.54 6.32
N GLN A 139 6.18 7.02 7.41
CA GLN A 139 6.47 5.65 7.82
C GLN A 139 6.06 4.63 6.78
N ASN A 140 4.93 4.80 6.08
CA ASN A 140 4.52 3.85 5.04
C ASN A 140 5.54 3.74 3.89
N PHE A 141 6.29 4.81 3.61
CA PHE A 141 7.41 4.75 2.68
C PHE A 141 8.60 4.03 3.30
N VAL A 142 9.04 4.47 4.46
CA VAL A 142 10.35 4.06 4.98
C VAL A 142 10.33 2.68 5.64
N SER A 143 9.20 2.20 6.17
CA SER A 143 9.04 0.83 6.66
C SER A 143 9.10 -0.17 5.49
N ALA A 144 8.39 0.12 4.40
CA ALA A 144 8.42 -0.69 3.18
C ALA A 144 9.81 -0.66 2.53
N ALA A 145 10.44 0.52 2.43
CA ALA A 145 11.78 0.65 1.91
C ALA A 145 12.82 -0.11 2.75
N THR A 146 12.68 -0.09 4.08
CA THR A 146 13.54 -0.85 5.00
C THR A 146 13.42 -2.35 4.75
N GLY A 147 12.20 -2.89 4.60
CA GLY A 147 11.99 -4.31 4.28
C GLY A 147 12.64 -4.72 2.95
N ILE A 148 12.48 -3.90 1.92
CA ILE A 148 13.11 -4.13 0.60
C ILE A 148 14.64 -4.04 0.69
N ALA A 149 15.17 -3.09 1.47
CA ALA A 149 16.60 -2.91 1.68
C ALA A 149 17.22 -4.15 2.37
N VAL A 150 16.59 -4.66 3.43
CA VAL A 150 17.00 -5.88 4.13
C VAL A 150 16.96 -7.09 3.21
N LEU A 151 15.91 -7.23 2.38
CA LEU A 151 15.86 -8.29 1.37
C LEU A 151 17.03 -8.17 0.39
N PHE A 152 17.34 -6.97 -0.09
CA PHE A 152 18.43 -6.81 -1.05
C PHE A 152 19.81 -7.04 -0.42
N ALA A 153 20.00 -6.68 0.85
CA ALA A 153 21.16 -7.05 1.64
C ALA A 153 21.33 -8.59 1.74
N LEU A 154 20.25 -9.33 1.96
CA LEU A 154 20.25 -10.80 1.93
C LEU A 154 20.63 -11.34 0.54
N ILE A 155 20.06 -10.77 -0.53
CA ILE A 155 20.39 -11.13 -1.91
C ILE A 155 21.88 -10.90 -2.21
N ARG A 156 22.43 -9.75 -1.78
CA ARG A 156 23.87 -9.48 -1.88
C ARG A 156 24.71 -10.53 -1.14
N GLY A 157 24.26 -10.99 0.03
CA GLY A 157 24.91 -12.07 0.78
C GLY A 157 25.02 -13.39 0.00
N PHE A 158 24.01 -13.74 -0.81
CA PHE A 158 24.09 -14.93 -1.68
C PHE A 158 25.07 -14.78 -2.85
N ILE A 159 25.21 -13.56 -3.38
CA ILE A 159 25.98 -13.27 -4.60
C ILE A 159 27.46 -12.98 -4.26
N LEU A 160 27.72 -12.22 -3.20
CA LEU A 160 29.03 -11.71 -2.82
C LEU A 160 29.76 -12.63 -1.82
N LYS A 161 29.94 -13.91 -2.19
CA LYS A 161 30.43 -14.98 -1.29
C LYS A 161 31.80 -14.74 -0.64
N LYS A 162 32.62 -13.82 -1.18
CA LYS A 162 33.98 -13.51 -0.69
C LYS A 162 34.11 -12.11 -0.10
N GLU A 163 33.04 -11.32 -0.10
CA GLU A 163 33.06 -9.96 0.42
C GLU A 163 32.62 -9.94 1.90
N HIS A 164 33.24 -9.07 2.69
CA HIS A 164 32.84 -8.86 4.09
C HIS A 164 31.76 -7.77 4.24
N THR A 165 31.24 -7.25 3.14
CA THR A 165 30.28 -6.13 3.12
C THR A 165 29.07 -6.42 2.24
N ILE A 166 27.94 -5.79 2.57
CA ILE A 166 26.63 -6.04 1.92
C ILE A 166 26.00 -4.75 1.37
N GLY A 167 26.82 -3.76 1.02
CA GLY A 167 26.41 -2.45 0.53
C GLY A 167 26.09 -1.47 1.66
N ASN A 168 25.24 -0.48 1.41
CA ASN A 168 24.98 0.62 2.34
C ASN A 168 23.47 0.81 2.55
N PHE A 169 23.01 0.67 3.80
CA PHE A 169 21.60 0.78 4.15
C PHE A 169 20.97 2.10 3.71
N TRP A 170 21.68 3.21 3.87
CA TRP A 170 21.16 4.53 3.56
C TRP A 170 20.99 4.75 2.06
N GLN A 171 21.91 4.22 1.25
CA GLN A 171 21.77 4.23 -0.21
C GLN A 171 20.60 3.37 -0.66
N ASP A 172 20.44 2.18 -0.07
CA ASP A 172 19.33 1.28 -0.39
C ASP A 172 18.00 1.96 -0.05
N LEU A 173 17.86 2.46 1.17
CA LEU A 173 16.67 3.19 1.63
C LEU A 173 16.33 4.39 0.74
N THR A 174 17.34 5.19 0.39
CA THR A 174 17.19 6.38 -0.46
C THR A 174 16.74 5.97 -1.87
N ARG A 175 17.39 4.99 -2.48
CA ARG A 175 17.08 4.55 -3.84
C ARG A 175 15.71 3.91 -3.93
N ILE A 176 15.35 3.06 -2.98
CA ILE A 176 14.02 2.42 -2.95
C ILE A 176 12.94 3.48 -2.80
N THR A 177 13.11 4.42 -1.87
CA THR A 177 12.14 5.50 -1.66
C THR A 177 12.02 6.39 -2.91
N LEU A 178 13.13 6.90 -3.43
CA LEU A 178 13.13 7.88 -4.53
C LEU A 178 12.78 7.28 -5.89
N TYR A 179 13.36 6.13 -6.24
CA TYR A 179 13.26 5.58 -7.60
C TYR A 179 12.18 4.52 -7.75
N VAL A 180 11.65 3.96 -6.66
CA VAL A 180 10.61 2.91 -6.71
C VAL A 180 9.32 3.43 -6.08
N LEU A 181 9.31 3.65 -4.76
CA LEU A 181 8.07 3.89 -4.02
C LEU A 181 7.44 5.24 -4.37
N LEU A 182 8.22 6.32 -4.40
CA LEU A 182 7.71 7.67 -4.66
C LEU A 182 7.08 7.81 -6.07
N PRO A 183 7.74 7.45 -7.18
CA PRO A 183 7.15 7.57 -8.50
C PRO A 183 5.93 6.66 -8.69
N MET A 184 5.99 5.42 -8.18
CA MET A 184 4.84 4.51 -8.24
C MET A 184 3.66 5.02 -7.41
N SER A 185 3.92 5.57 -6.22
CA SER A 185 2.87 6.12 -5.35
C SER A 185 2.26 7.38 -5.95
N LEU A 186 3.06 8.23 -6.60
CA LEU A 186 2.54 9.41 -7.30
C LEU A 186 1.59 9.01 -8.43
N ILE A 187 2.00 8.04 -9.27
CA ILE A 187 1.14 7.55 -10.36
C ILE A 187 -0.15 6.95 -9.79
N LEU A 188 -0.04 6.09 -8.78
CA LEU A 188 -1.21 5.46 -8.17
C LEU A 188 -2.13 6.49 -7.49
N ALA A 189 -1.58 7.46 -6.76
CA ALA A 189 -2.37 8.52 -6.12
C ALA A 189 -3.18 9.32 -7.16
N LEU A 190 -2.59 9.65 -8.31
CA LEU A 190 -3.30 10.33 -9.40
C LEU A 190 -4.42 9.46 -9.99
N ILE A 191 -4.17 8.17 -10.19
CA ILE A 191 -5.20 7.21 -10.62
C ILE A 191 -6.35 7.18 -9.60
N LEU A 192 -6.03 7.10 -8.31
CA LEU A 192 -7.00 7.07 -7.22
C LEU A 192 -7.85 8.35 -7.17
N VAL A 193 -7.22 9.52 -7.22
CA VAL A 193 -7.92 10.82 -7.27
C VAL A 193 -8.85 10.88 -8.48
N SER A 194 -8.39 10.45 -9.66
CA SER A 194 -9.23 10.41 -10.87
C SER A 194 -10.45 9.49 -10.72
N GLY A 195 -10.36 8.47 -9.86
CA GLY A 195 -11.45 7.57 -9.51
C GLY A 195 -12.37 8.08 -8.40
N GLY A 196 -12.06 9.22 -7.77
CA GLY A 196 -12.87 9.86 -6.72
C GLY A 196 -12.35 9.69 -5.29
N VAL A 197 -11.10 9.26 -5.10
CA VAL A 197 -10.44 9.23 -3.78
C VAL A 197 -10.12 10.65 -3.34
N VAL A 198 -10.37 10.98 -2.07
CA VAL A 198 -10.20 12.36 -1.58
C VAL A 198 -8.72 12.73 -1.44
N GLN A 199 -8.38 13.95 -1.84
CA GLN A 199 -7.04 14.52 -1.67
C GLN A 199 -7.14 16.05 -1.53
N ASN A 200 -7.33 16.55 -0.31
CA ASN A 200 -7.39 17.99 -0.02
C ASN A 200 -6.99 18.28 1.45
N PHE A 201 -7.00 19.56 1.84
CA PHE A 201 -6.75 19.99 3.21
C PHE A 201 -7.94 20.76 3.83
N SER A 202 -9.13 20.66 3.24
CA SER A 202 -10.33 21.24 3.82
C SER A 202 -10.71 20.48 5.09
N GLY A 203 -11.24 21.18 6.10
CA GLY A 203 -11.88 20.51 7.24
C GLY A 203 -13.10 19.68 6.85
N ALA A 204 -13.68 19.00 7.82
CA ALA A 204 -14.85 18.17 7.62
C ALA A 204 -16.02 19.01 7.05
N SER A 205 -16.67 18.47 6.03
CA SER A 205 -17.77 19.14 5.35
C SER A 205 -19.09 18.77 6.01
N VAL A 206 -19.89 19.76 6.42
CA VAL A 206 -21.24 19.52 6.96
C VAL A 206 -22.24 19.57 5.82
N GLN A 207 -22.99 18.47 5.62
CA GLN A 207 -23.97 18.34 4.55
C GLN A 207 -25.33 17.94 5.11
N THR A 208 -26.39 18.61 4.65
CA THR A 208 -27.76 18.29 5.06
C THR A 208 -28.34 17.18 4.19
N THR A 209 -28.84 16.11 4.80
CA THR A 209 -29.42 14.99 4.07
C THR A 209 -30.75 15.38 3.42
N LEU A 210 -30.97 14.91 2.19
CA LEU A 210 -32.18 15.24 1.43
C LEU A 210 -33.47 14.66 2.06
N GLN A 211 -33.39 13.48 2.67
CA GLN A 211 -34.58 12.77 3.16
C GLN A 211 -35.01 13.24 4.55
N SER A 212 -34.06 13.37 5.49
CA SER A 212 -34.37 13.69 6.88
C SER A 212 -34.06 15.13 7.28
N GLY A 213 -33.38 15.90 6.42
CA GLY A 213 -32.90 17.24 6.76
C GLY A 213 -31.84 17.26 7.86
N VAL A 214 -31.28 16.09 8.21
CA VAL A 214 -30.30 15.95 9.29
C VAL A 214 -28.91 16.31 8.75
N SER A 215 -28.14 17.06 9.53
CA SER A 215 -26.74 17.36 9.19
C SER A 215 -25.86 16.12 9.38
N GLN A 216 -25.04 15.82 8.37
CA GLN A 216 -24.03 14.78 8.38
C GLN A 216 -22.65 15.40 8.20
N ILE A 217 -21.69 14.94 9.00
CA ILE A 217 -20.28 15.32 8.88
C ILE A 217 -19.60 14.37 7.91
N ILE A 218 -18.96 14.93 6.89
CA ILE A 218 -18.21 14.22 5.86
C ILE A 218 -16.72 14.49 6.07
N PRO A 219 -15.94 13.49 6.49
CA PRO A 219 -14.52 13.70 6.75
C PRO A 219 -13.75 13.86 5.43
N MET A 220 -12.80 14.81 5.43
CA MET A 220 -11.95 15.16 4.30
C MET A 220 -10.48 14.88 4.64
N GLY A 221 -9.54 15.23 3.75
CA GLY A 221 -8.10 15.13 4.00
C GLY A 221 -7.27 14.61 2.83
N PRO A 222 -5.93 14.57 3.00
CA PRO A 222 -4.98 14.16 1.96
C PRO A 222 -4.87 12.63 1.85
N ALA A 223 -5.99 11.93 1.60
CA ALA A 223 -6.05 10.49 1.72
C ALA A 223 -5.37 9.74 0.55
N ALA A 224 -5.58 10.16 -0.70
CA ALA A 224 -5.08 9.45 -1.88
C ALA A 224 -3.57 9.21 -1.87
N SER A 225 -2.78 10.18 -1.40
CA SER A 225 -1.33 10.04 -1.26
C SER A 225 -0.94 8.95 -0.26
N GLN A 226 -1.64 8.86 0.88
CA GLN A 226 -1.39 7.84 1.89
C GLN A 226 -1.89 6.46 1.43
N ILE A 227 -3.06 6.40 0.78
CA ILE A 227 -3.63 5.16 0.24
C ILE A 227 -2.72 4.56 -0.84
N ALA A 228 -2.13 5.39 -1.70
CA ALA A 228 -1.22 4.88 -2.73
C ALA A 228 -0.04 4.12 -2.12
N ILE A 229 0.67 4.73 -1.17
CA ILE A 229 1.82 4.07 -0.52
C ILE A 229 1.40 2.95 0.42
N LYS A 230 0.23 3.05 1.08
CA LYS A 230 -0.21 1.97 1.98
C LYS A 230 -0.42 0.67 1.22
N GLN A 231 -0.93 0.75 -0.03
CA GLN A 231 -1.13 -0.43 -0.87
C GLN A 231 0.20 -0.91 -1.46
N LEU A 232 0.98 -0.01 -2.08
CA LEU A 232 2.27 -0.37 -2.70
C LEU A 232 3.29 -0.96 -1.71
N GLY A 233 3.43 -0.33 -0.55
CA GLY A 233 4.35 -0.79 0.50
C GLY A 233 3.76 -1.91 1.37
N THR A 234 2.60 -2.46 1.01
CA THR A 234 1.88 -3.49 1.77
C THR A 234 1.77 -3.18 3.26
N ASN A 235 1.50 -1.91 3.56
CA ASN A 235 1.39 -1.40 4.92
C ASN A 235 -0.01 -1.65 5.48
N GLY A 236 -1.04 -1.28 4.71
CA GLY A 236 -2.44 -1.57 5.05
C GLY A 236 -3.14 -0.60 6.00
N GLY A 237 -2.48 0.47 6.50
CA GLY A 237 -3.12 1.44 7.40
C GLY A 237 -4.04 2.44 6.70
N GLY A 238 -5.33 2.44 7.01
CA GLY A 238 -6.35 3.28 6.39
C GLY A 238 -6.30 4.72 6.88
N PHE A 239 -6.69 5.65 6.00
CA PHE A 239 -6.87 7.06 6.39
C PHE A 239 -8.13 7.22 7.26
N PHE A 240 -9.15 6.41 7.00
CA PHE A 240 -10.42 6.34 7.71
C PHE A 240 -10.57 4.97 8.42
N GLY A 241 -11.41 4.89 9.45
CA GLY A 241 -11.52 3.71 10.32
C GLY A 241 -11.97 2.41 9.63
N THR A 242 -12.68 2.50 8.50
CA THR A 242 -13.07 1.32 7.69
C THR A 242 -12.15 1.05 6.50
N ASN A 243 -11.03 1.77 6.43
CA ASN A 243 -9.93 1.51 5.51
C ASN A 243 -10.41 1.45 4.03
N SER A 244 -9.97 0.46 3.28
CA SER A 244 -10.28 0.26 1.85
C SER A 244 -11.76 -0.07 1.60
N ALA A 245 -12.59 -0.20 2.64
CA ALA A 245 -14.04 -0.25 2.52
C ALA A 245 -14.71 1.13 2.67
N PHE A 246 -13.97 2.19 2.99
CA PHE A 246 -14.49 3.56 3.06
C PHE A 246 -14.61 4.19 1.67
N PRO A 247 -15.69 4.96 1.34
CA PRO A 247 -15.92 5.40 -0.03
C PRO A 247 -14.85 6.35 -0.56
N PHE A 248 -14.28 7.17 0.31
CA PHE A 248 -13.21 8.08 -0.07
C PHE A 248 -11.83 7.46 -0.09
N GLU A 249 -11.68 6.19 0.29
CA GLU A 249 -10.44 5.45 0.04
C GLU A 249 -10.52 4.62 -1.23
N ASN A 250 -11.66 4.01 -1.49
CA ASN A 250 -11.86 3.11 -2.62
C ASN A 250 -13.30 3.25 -3.20
N PRO A 251 -13.52 4.29 -4.03
CA PRO A 251 -14.84 4.71 -4.50
C PRO A 251 -15.41 3.85 -5.62
N THR A 252 -14.57 3.13 -6.39
CA THR A 252 -14.98 2.45 -7.62
C THR A 252 -14.36 1.05 -7.74
N ALA A 253 -14.94 0.19 -8.58
CA ALA A 253 -14.29 -1.08 -8.93
C ALA A 253 -12.96 -0.88 -9.69
N PHE A 254 -12.80 0.28 -10.34
CA PHE A 254 -11.59 0.69 -11.03
C PHE A 254 -10.46 0.97 -10.04
N THR A 255 -10.69 1.83 -9.03
CA THR A 255 -9.72 2.09 -7.96
C THR A 255 -9.36 0.81 -7.22
N ASN A 256 -10.36 -0.02 -6.89
CA ASN A 256 -10.13 -1.30 -6.24
C ASN A 256 -9.21 -2.24 -7.05
N PHE A 257 -9.34 -2.26 -8.38
CA PHE A 257 -8.46 -3.08 -9.22
C PHE A 257 -7.00 -2.63 -9.11
N PHE A 258 -6.74 -1.32 -9.18
CA PHE A 258 -5.38 -0.79 -9.04
C PHE A 258 -4.82 -0.96 -7.63
N GLU A 259 -5.63 -0.80 -6.59
CA GLU A 259 -5.20 -1.08 -5.21
C GLU A 259 -4.81 -2.56 -5.03
N MET A 260 -5.59 -3.50 -5.55
CA MET A 260 -5.23 -4.92 -5.50
C MET A 260 -3.93 -5.23 -6.24
N VAL A 261 -3.71 -4.61 -7.42
CA VAL A 261 -2.44 -4.77 -8.16
C VAL A 261 -1.29 -4.19 -7.35
N ALA A 262 -1.48 -3.01 -6.75
CA ALA A 262 -0.47 -2.35 -5.95
C ALA A 262 0.02 -3.17 -4.75
N ILE A 263 -0.87 -3.92 -4.08
CA ILE A 263 -0.50 -4.81 -2.96
C ILE A 263 0.53 -5.86 -3.40
N LEU A 264 0.35 -6.49 -4.57
CA LEU A 264 1.17 -7.65 -4.95
C LEU A 264 2.31 -7.33 -5.92
N ILE A 265 2.28 -6.16 -6.58
CA ILE A 265 3.23 -5.86 -7.66
C ILE A 265 4.69 -5.79 -7.20
N ILE A 266 4.97 -5.19 -6.04
CA ILE A 266 6.34 -5.10 -5.49
C ILE A 266 6.81 -6.48 -5.00
N PRO A 267 6.08 -7.21 -4.14
CA PRO A 267 6.48 -8.57 -3.75
C PRO A 267 6.74 -9.49 -4.96
N ALA A 268 5.88 -9.47 -5.97
CA ALA A 268 6.08 -10.24 -7.20
C ALA A 268 7.34 -9.78 -7.96
N ALA A 269 7.56 -8.46 -8.07
CA ALA A 269 8.74 -7.91 -8.73
C ALA A 269 10.05 -8.26 -7.98
N LEU A 270 10.04 -8.31 -6.65
CA LEU A 270 11.20 -8.68 -5.84
C LEU A 270 11.67 -10.12 -6.12
N VAL A 271 10.74 -11.03 -6.40
CA VAL A 271 11.06 -12.41 -6.77
C VAL A 271 11.75 -12.47 -8.15
N PHE A 272 11.27 -11.69 -9.13
CA PHE A 272 11.97 -11.58 -10.42
C PHE A 272 13.31 -10.86 -10.29
N MET A 273 13.37 -9.79 -9.48
CA MET A 273 14.60 -9.08 -9.12
C MET A 273 15.66 -10.02 -8.55
N PHE A 274 15.27 -10.93 -7.65
CA PHE A 274 16.15 -11.98 -7.12
C PHE A 274 16.73 -12.84 -8.24
N GLY A 275 15.90 -13.36 -9.15
CA GLY A 275 16.36 -14.13 -10.31
C GLY A 275 17.33 -13.37 -11.21
N TYR A 276 17.13 -12.06 -11.41
CA TYR A 276 18.09 -11.21 -12.13
C TYR A 276 19.40 -11.00 -11.37
N ALA A 277 19.32 -10.85 -10.04
CA ALA A 277 20.48 -10.60 -9.19
C ALA A 277 21.40 -11.83 -9.11
N VAL A 278 20.84 -13.02 -8.92
CA VAL A 278 21.61 -14.29 -8.91
C VAL A 278 22.04 -14.76 -10.30
N LYS A 279 21.63 -14.05 -11.36
CA LYS A 279 21.87 -14.39 -12.77
C LYS A 279 21.28 -15.73 -13.22
N ASP A 280 20.33 -16.26 -12.47
CA ASP A 280 19.57 -17.46 -12.81
C ASP A 280 18.07 -17.15 -12.74
N ARG A 281 17.46 -16.96 -13.91
CA ARG A 281 16.02 -16.69 -14.02
C ARG A 281 15.17 -17.87 -13.56
N GLY A 282 15.72 -19.09 -13.57
CA GLY A 282 15.05 -20.28 -13.09
C GLY A 282 14.70 -20.16 -11.61
N GLN A 283 15.63 -19.69 -10.78
CA GLN A 283 15.40 -19.52 -9.33
C GLN A 283 14.24 -18.55 -9.03
N GLY A 284 14.24 -17.39 -9.68
CA GLY A 284 13.15 -16.41 -9.54
C GLY A 284 11.81 -16.98 -10.02
N LYS A 285 11.79 -17.68 -11.17
CA LYS A 285 10.58 -18.34 -11.68
C LYS A 285 10.04 -19.41 -10.73
N THR A 286 10.92 -20.24 -10.17
CA THR A 286 10.54 -21.30 -9.22
C THR A 286 9.91 -20.70 -7.98
N LEU A 287 10.55 -19.69 -7.37
CA LEU A 287 9.98 -19.02 -6.20
C LEU A 287 8.63 -18.37 -6.50
N PHE A 288 8.52 -17.68 -7.65
CA PHE A 288 7.28 -17.05 -8.07
C PHE A 288 6.17 -18.08 -8.27
N LEU A 289 6.45 -19.17 -8.99
CA LEU A 289 5.46 -20.21 -9.29
C LEU A 289 4.95 -20.87 -8.01
N THR A 290 5.83 -21.17 -7.05
CA THR A 290 5.45 -21.76 -5.76
C THR A 290 4.49 -20.84 -5.00
N MET A 291 4.82 -19.55 -4.87
CA MET A 291 3.95 -18.56 -4.22
C MET A 291 2.61 -18.42 -4.98
N MET A 292 2.68 -18.46 -6.31
CA MET A 292 1.51 -18.26 -7.16
C MET A 292 0.52 -19.42 -7.08
N ILE A 293 1.00 -20.66 -6.98
CA ILE A 293 0.15 -21.84 -6.77
C ILE A 293 -0.61 -21.71 -5.45
N VAL A 294 0.08 -21.39 -4.35
CA VAL A 294 -0.56 -21.22 -3.03
C VAL A 294 -1.61 -20.11 -3.06
N PHE A 295 -1.27 -18.96 -3.66
CA PHE A 295 -2.21 -17.85 -3.78
C PHE A 295 -3.44 -18.22 -4.63
N VAL A 296 -3.25 -18.89 -5.77
CA VAL A 296 -4.34 -19.27 -6.67
C VAL A 296 -5.29 -20.26 -5.99
N VAL A 297 -4.75 -21.26 -5.30
CA VAL A 297 -5.55 -22.22 -4.53
C VAL A 297 -6.35 -21.51 -3.44
N ALA A 298 -5.71 -20.63 -2.67
CA ALA A 298 -6.39 -19.86 -1.63
C ALA A 298 -7.47 -18.92 -2.20
N LEU A 299 -7.17 -18.20 -3.29
CA LEU A 299 -8.09 -17.27 -3.94
C LEU A 299 -9.35 -17.98 -4.42
N PHE A 300 -9.21 -19.12 -5.11
CA PHE A 300 -10.36 -19.88 -5.58
C PHE A 300 -11.10 -20.58 -4.44
N GLY A 301 -10.39 -21.08 -3.43
CA GLY A 301 -10.99 -21.68 -2.23
C GLY A 301 -11.87 -20.69 -1.46
N ILE A 302 -11.34 -19.50 -1.16
CA ILE A 302 -12.09 -18.42 -0.49
C ILE A 302 -13.25 -17.96 -1.38
N THR A 303 -13.03 -17.79 -2.69
CA THR A 303 -14.10 -17.42 -3.61
C THR A 303 -15.25 -18.43 -3.56
N ALA A 304 -14.95 -19.74 -3.61
CA ALA A 304 -15.96 -20.79 -3.53
C ALA A 304 -16.71 -20.79 -2.19
N ALA A 305 -15.99 -20.67 -1.07
CA ALA A 305 -16.57 -20.60 0.27
C ALA A 305 -17.53 -19.40 0.42
N GLU A 306 -17.15 -18.23 -0.08
CA GLU A 306 -17.96 -17.00 -0.06
C GLU A 306 -19.24 -17.10 -0.92
N TYR A 307 -19.26 -18.00 -1.90
CA TYR A 307 -20.46 -18.31 -2.69
C TYR A 307 -21.37 -19.34 -2.04
N GLN A 308 -20.85 -20.21 -1.15
CA GLN A 308 -21.61 -21.28 -0.50
C GLN A 308 -22.23 -20.86 0.85
N THR A 309 -21.64 -19.90 1.56
CA THR A 309 -21.94 -19.59 2.98
C THR A 309 -23.05 -18.54 3.18
N VAL A 310 -24.21 -18.71 2.55
CA VAL A 310 -25.40 -17.96 2.98
C VAL A 310 -26.20 -18.82 3.96
N PRO A 311 -26.27 -18.46 5.26
CA PRO A 311 -27.26 -19.06 6.13
C PRO A 311 -28.64 -18.73 5.56
N HIS A 312 -29.39 -19.77 5.17
CA HIS A 312 -30.80 -19.64 4.89
C HIS A 312 -31.52 -19.41 6.22
N TYR A 313 -31.78 -18.16 6.59
CA TYR A 313 -32.72 -17.86 7.67
C TYR A 313 -34.13 -18.16 7.16
N ALA A 314 -34.84 -19.08 7.81
CA ALA A 314 -36.22 -19.41 7.47
C ALA A 314 -37.06 -18.11 7.44
N GLY A 315 -37.72 -17.84 6.32
CA GLY A 315 -38.52 -16.62 6.11
C GLY A 315 -37.81 -15.46 5.39
N TRP A 316 -36.49 -15.52 5.17
CA TRP A 316 -35.74 -14.47 4.46
C TRP A 316 -35.30 -14.94 3.07
N THR A 317 -36.06 -14.58 2.03
CA THR A 317 -35.60 -14.71 0.64
C THR A 317 -34.60 -13.60 0.32
N LEU A 318 -33.32 -13.83 0.65
CA LEU A 318 -32.22 -13.07 0.06
C LEU A 318 -32.27 -13.29 -1.46
N ALA A 319 -32.67 -12.28 -2.22
CA ALA A 319 -32.85 -12.33 -3.69
C ALA A 319 -31.61 -12.80 -4.49
N LEU A 320 -30.46 -12.95 -3.83
CA LEU A 320 -29.23 -13.53 -4.34
C LEU A 320 -28.58 -14.26 -3.17
N GLY A 321 -28.49 -15.59 -3.21
CA GLY A 321 -27.79 -16.44 -2.23
C GLY A 321 -26.28 -16.17 -2.17
N ILE A 322 -25.89 -14.93 -1.84
CA ILE A 322 -24.53 -14.47 -1.58
C ILE A 322 -24.54 -13.71 -0.25
N TRP A 323 -23.61 -14.03 0.67
CA TRP A 323 -23.52 -13.43 2.00
C TRP A 323 -23.11 -11.95 1.86
N LYS A 324 -23.92 -11.01 2.39
CA LYS A 324 -23.80 -9.55 2.14
C LYS A 324 -23.49 -8.72 3.38
N GLU A 325 -23.50 -9.31 4.56
CA GLU A 325 -23.56 -8.61 5.85
C GLU A 325 -22.39 -7.63 6.10
N LYS A 326 -21.22 -7.90 5.49
CA LYS A 326 -20.02 -7.03 5.59
C LYS A 326 -19.44 -6.60 4.22
N LYS A 327 -20.23 -6.69 3.14
CA LYS A 327 -19.72 -6.46 1.77
C LYS A 327 -20.27 -5.18 1.14
N ARG A 328 -19.40 -4.41 0.47
CA ARG A 328 -19.81 -3.25 -0.33
C ARG A 328 -20.69 -3.66 -1.51
N VAL A 329 -21.84 -2.99 -1.66
CA VAL A 329 -22.75 -3.13 -2.81
C VAL A 329 -22.07 -2.75 -4.14
N LEU A 330 -21.08 -1.85 -4.09
CA LEU A 330 -20.35 -1.35 -5.27
C LEU A 330 -19.59 -2.45 -6.04
N VAL A 331 -19.00 -3.43 -5.35
CA VAL A 331 -18.35 -4.60 -5.97
C VAL A 331 -19.33 -5.39 -6.85
N TRP A 332 -20.62 -5.31 -6.53
CA TRP A 332 -21.71 -6.04 -7.16
C TRP A 332 -22.60 -5.20 -8.08
N ARG A 333 -22.52 -3.86 -8.03
CA ARG A 333 -23.44 -2.96 -8.76
C ARG A 333 -23.29 -3.05 -10.30
N ILE A 334 -22.11 -3.44 -10.79
CA ILE A 334 -21.84 -3.76 -12.21
C ILE A 334 -22.63 -4.99 -12.67
N LEU A 335 -22.89 -5.97 -11.79
CA LEU A 335 -23.69 -7.16 -12.11
C LEU A 335 -25.19 -6.83 -12.22
N ARG A 336 -25.65 -5.77 -11.56
CA ARG A 336 -27.05 -5.32 -11.60
C ARG A 336 -27.38 -4.59 -12.91
N SER A 337 -26.48 -3.75 -13.42
CA SER A 337 -26.70 -2.99 -14.66
C SER A 337 -26.70 -3.87 -15.92
N LEU A 338 -25.85 -4.91 -15.96
CA LEU A 338 -25.74 -5.79 -17.13
C LEU A 338 -26.90 -6.80 -17.24
N ARG A 339 -27.42 -7.32 -16.11
CA ARG A 339 -28.61 -8.19 -16.11
C ARG A 339 -29.90 -7.42 -16.39
N LEU A 340 -30.00 -6.15 -15.98
CA LEU A 340 -31.11 -5.29 -16.41
C LEU A 340 -31.08 -5.08 -17.93
N ARG A 341 -29.89 -4.86 -18.51
CA ARG A 341 -29.73 -4.71 -19.97
C ARG A 341 -30.14 -5.98 -20.73
N GLN A 342 -29.78 -7.17 -20.22
CA GLN A 342 -30.18 -8.45 -20.81
C GLN A 342 -31.69 -8.71 -20.69
N ARG A 343 -32.33 -8.33 -19.58
CA ARG A 343 -33.79 -8.44 -19.42
C ARG A 343 -34.56 -7.46 -20.30
N LEU A 344 -34.08 -6.23 -20.45
CA LEU A 344 -34.68 -5.24 -21.35
C LEU A 344 -34.57 -5.65 -22.82
N LEU A 345 -33.46 -6.28 -23.22
CA LEU A 345 -33.29 -6.84 -24.56
C LEU A 345 -34.15 -8.09 -24.84
N GLN A 346 -34.53 -8.83 -23.80
CA GLN A 346 -35.45 -9.97 -23.89
C GLN A 346 -36.93 -9.56 -23.89
N MET A 347 -37.27 -8.40 -23.32
CA MET A 347 -38.62 -7.83 -23.40
C MET A 347 -38.88 -7.04 -24.70
N ALA A 348 -37.82 -6.74 -25.46
CA ALA A 348 -37.88 -6.06 -26.76
C ALA A 348 -37.89 -7.02 -27.97
N ARG A 349 -38.08 -8.32 -27.72
CA ARG A 349 -38.40 -9.37 -28.69
C ARG A 349 -39.73 -9.98 -28.28
#